data_AF-A0A7W5HQC1-F1
#
_entry.id   AF-A0A7W5HQC1-F1
#
_cell.length_a   1.000
_cell.length_b   1.000
_cell.length_c   1.000
_cell.angle_alpha   90.00
_cell.angle_beta   90.00
_cell.angle_gamma   90.00
#
_symmetry.space_group_name_H-M   'P 1'
#
loop_
_entity.id
_entity.type
_entity.pdbx_description
1 polymer ?
#
loop_
_entity_poly.entity_id
_entity_poly.type
_entity_poly.pdbx_seq_one_letter_code
_entity_poly.pdbx_strand_id
1 'polypeptide(L)'
;MKMLLMVEFPHEPFNALVRSGKIGEIMNRVLETIKPEATYFTEQDGMRSGIFLIDIEDPSEIPGYAEPFFLNFQANCKFRVVMSAQNLQDAGLEELGKAWA
;
A
#
# COMPACT_ATOMS: atom_id res chain seq x y z
N MET A 1 7.98 11.58 -2.27
CA MET A 1 8.38 10.73 -1.13
C MET A 1 7.83 9.35 -1.38
N LYS A 2 8.70 8.33 -1.40
CA LYS A 2 8.26 6.95 -1.62
C LYS A 2 7.56 6.40 -0.38
N MET A 3 6.43 5.75 -0.59
CA MET A 3 5.70 5.02 0.45
C MET A 3 5.33 3.62 -0.03
N LEU A 4 5.31 2.69 0.91
CA LEU A 4 4.68 1.39 0.73
C LEU A 4 3.24 1.48 1.22
N LEU A 5 2.29 1.26 0.32
CA LEU A 5 0.89 1.04 0.63
C LEU A 5 0.63 -0.46 0.65
N MET A 6 0.29 -0.99 1.83
CA MET A 6 -0.15 -2.36 2.01
C MET A 6 -1.66 -2.37 2.23
N VAL A 7 -2.38 -3.14 1.42
CA VAL A 7 -3.84 -3.22 1.43
C VAL A 7 -4.24 -4.64 1.78
N GLU A 8 -5.03 -4.79 2.85
CA GLU A 8 -5.62 -6.06 3.26
C GLU A 8 -7.11 -6.07 2.91
N PHE A 9 -7.52 -7.00 2.05
CA PHE A 9 -8.90 -7.13 1.61
C PHE A 9 -9.66 -8.09 2.54
N PRO A 10 -10.73 -7.65 3.22
CA PRO A 10 -11.56 -8.56 4.00
C PRO A 10 -12.22 -9.60 3.09
N HIS A 11 -12.57 -10.76 3.65
CA HIS A 11 -13.25 -11.81 2.88
C HIS A 11 -14.54 -11.33 2.24
N GLU A 12 -15.32 -10.52 2.94
CA GLU A 12 -16.47 -9.81 2.39
C GLU A 12 -16.24 -8.30 2.54
N PRO A 13 -16.58 -7.49 1.52
CA PRO A 13 -17.37 -7.81 0.32
C PRO A 13 -16.56 -8.44 -0.85
N PHE A 14 -15.27 -8.72 -0.67
CA PHE A 14 -14.41 -9.14 -1.78
C PHE A 14 -14.87 -10.44 -2.46
N ASN A 15 -15.28 -11.45 -1.69
CA ASN A 15 -15.82 -12.71 -2.23
C ASN A 15 -17.08 -12.48 -3.06
N ALA A 16 -18.00 -11.62 -2.62
CA ALA A 16 -19.19 -11.26 -3.41
C ALA A 16 -18.81 -10.61 -4.76
N LEU A 17 -17.78 -9.76 -4.78
CA LEU A 17 -17.27 -9.14 -6.01
C LEU A 17 -16.59 -10.16 -6.94
N VAL A 18 -15.89 -11.14 -6.38
CA VAL A 18 -15.32 -12.27 -7.13
C VAL A 18 -16.44 -13.11 -7.75
N ARG A 19 -17.42 -13.54 -6.95
CA ARG A 19 -18.53 -14.39 -7.42
C ARG A 19 -19.40 -13.70 -8.47
N SER A 20 -19.57 -12.38 -8.37
CA SER A 20 -20.32 -11.58 -9.36
C SER A 20 -19.52 -11.24 -10.61
N GLY A 21 -18.23 -11.56 -10.68
CA GLY A 21 -17.36 -11.27 -11.83
C GLY A 21 -16.92 -9.81 -11.95
N LYS A 22 -17.28 -8.94 -10.99
CA LYS A 22 -16.99 -7.49 -11.04
C LYS A 22 -15.59 -7.12 -10.54
N ILE A 23 -14.92 -8.02 -9.82
CA ILE A 23 -13.66 -7.71 -9.14
C ILE A 23 -12.56 -7.20 -10.08
N GLY A 24 -12.43 -7.78 -11.29
CA GLY A 24 -11.39 -7.41 -12.23
C GLY A 24 -11.54 -5.98 -12.75
N GLU A 25 -12.76 -5.59 -13.12
CA GLU A 25 -13.07 -4.23 -13.58
C GLU A 25 -12.76 -3.19 -12.49
N ILE A 26 -13.22 -3.45 -11.27
CA ILE A 26 -13.02 -2.52 -10.15
C ILE A 26 -11.53 -2.41 -9.82
N MET A 27 -10.81 -3.53 -9.73
CA MET A 27 -9.37 -3.51 -9.42
C MET A 27 -8.57 -2.78 -10.51
N ASN A 28 -8.87 -3.01 -11.79
CA ASN A 28 -8.23 -2.29 -12.89
C ASN A 28 -8.44 -0.78 -12.76
N ARG A 29 -9.66 -0.34 -12.49
CA ARG A 29 -9.96 1.08 -12.27
C ARG A 29 -9.17 1.66 -11.09
N VAL A 30 -9.01 0.89 -10.01
CA VAL A 30 -8.18 1.33 -8.86
C VAL A 30 -6.72 1.51 -9.30
N LEU A 31 -6.12 0.52 -9.97
CA LEU A 31 -4.73 0.59 -10.43
C LEU A 31 -4.48 1.73 -11.42
N GLU A 32 -5.41 1.98 -12.34
CA GLU A 32 -5.36 3.12 -13.27
C GLU A 32 -5.46 4.48 -12.56
N THR A 33 -6.15 4.52 -11.42
CA THR A 33 -6.29 5.73 -10.60
C THR A 33 -5.03 6.01 -9.80
N ILE A 34 -4.51 5.00 -9.09
CA ILE A 34 -3.40 5.18 -8.15
C ILE A 34 -2.01 5.07 -8.78
N LYS A 35 -1.89 4.47 -9.98
CA LYS A 35 -0.66 4.39 -10.79
C LYS A 35 0.63 4.13 -9.99
N PRO A 36 0.69 3.03 -9.22
CA PRO A 36 1.86 2.71 -8.42
C PRO A 36 3.07 2.41 -9.30
N GLU A 37 4.27 2.70 -8.80
CA GLU A 37 5.54 2.39 -9.46
C GLU A 37 5.78 0.87 -9.55
N ALA A 38 5.39 0.14 -8.51
CA ALA A 38 5.42 -1.30 -8.48
C ALA A 38 4.18 -1.86 -7.78
N THR A 39 3.70 -3.00 -8.25
CA THR A 39 2.50 -3.67 -7.73
C THR A 39 2.78 -5.15 -7.53
N TYR A 40 2.43 -5.65 -6.36
CA TYR A 40 2.47 -7.06 -6.02
C TYR A 40 1.18 -7.45 -5.32
N PHE A 41 0.71 -8.67 -5.57
CA PHE A 41 -0.41 -9.25 -4.84
C PHE A 41 0.07 -10.48 -4.11
N THR A 42 -0.37 -10.64 -2.86
CA THR A 42 0.04 -11.73 -1.98
C THR A 42 -1.07 -12.05 -0.99
N GLU A 43 -0.85 -13.05 -0.17
CA GLU A 43 -1.61 -13.30 1.05
C GLU A 43 -0.89 -12.62 2.23
N GLN A 44 -1.66 -12.03 3.16
CA GLN A 44 -1.20 -11.55 4.47
C GLN A 44 -2.25 -11.89 5.53
N ASP A 45 -1.85 -12.59 6.59
CA ASP A 45 -2.68 -12.97 7.74
C ASP A 45 -4.04 -13.62 7.36
N GLY A 46 -4.01 -14.53 6.39
CA GLY A 46 -5.15 -15.23 5.80
C GLY A 46 -5.96 -14.42 4.78
N MET A 47 -5.57 -13.18 4.48
CA MET A 47 -6.33 -12.26 3.63
C MET A 47 -5.64 -12.02 2.28
N ARG A 48 -6.45 -11.84 1.22
CA ARG A 48 -5.95 -11.33 -0.05
C ARG A 48 -5.40 -9.94 0.20
N SER A 49 -4.24 -9.65 -0.37
CA SER A 49 -3.55 -8.39 -0.11
C SER A 49 -2.84 -7.84 -1.33
N GLY A 50 -2.72 -6.52 -1.37
CA GLY A 50 -1.94 -5.79 -2.36
C GLY A 50 -0.81 -5.02 -1.69
N ILE A 51 0.34 -4.96 -2.35
CA ILE A 51 1.51 -4.17 -1.94
C ILE A 51 1.86 -3.26 -3.11
N PHE A 52 1.82 -1.96 -2.86
CA PHE A 52 2.00 -0.92 -3.87
C PHE A 52 3.12 0.02 -3.43
N LEU A 53 4.11 0.22 -4.29
CA LEU A 53 5.08 1.30 -4.13
C LEU A 53 4.51 2.55 -4.79
N ILE A 54 4.26 3.59 -4.01
CA ILE A 54 3.69 4.86 -4.47
C ILE A 54 4.65 6.01 -4.18
N ASP A 55 4.52 7.10 -4.92
CA ASP A 55 5.26 8.33 -4.70
C ASP A 55 4.28 9.46 -4.42
N ILE A 56 4.40 10.09 -3.26
CA ILE A 56 3.55 11.21 -2.86
C ILE A 56 4.35 12.50 -2.80
N GLU A 57 3.80 13.61 -3.26
CA GLU A 57 4.47 14.91 -3.10
C GLU A 57 4.05 15.56 -1.79
N ASP A 58 2.78 15.41 -1.40
CA ASP A 58 2.21 15.97 -0.18
C ASP A 58 1.44 14.93 0.67
N PRO A 59 1.49 14.99 2.02
CA PRO A 59 0.73 14.06 2.88
C PRO A 59 -0.78 14.05 2.65
N SER A 60 -1.37 15.13 2.11
CA SER A 60 -2.80 15.19 1.77
C SER A 60 -3.20 14.29 0.60
N GLU A 61 -2.24 13.71 -0.12
CA GLU A 61 -2.52 12.73 -1.18
C GLU A 61 -2.92 11.36 -0.64
N ILE A 62 -2.60 11.03 0.62
CA ILE A 62 -2.84 9.71 1.22
C ILE A 62 -4.29 9.21 1.01
N PRO A 63 -5.35 10.02 1.25
CA PRO A 63 -6.72 9.60 0.97
C PRO A 63 -6.97 9.26 -0.50
N GLY A 64 -6.32 9.94 -1.46
CA GLY A 64 -6.45 9.62 -2.88
C GLY A 64 -5.99 8.20 -3.22
N TYR A 65 -4.99 7.69 -2.49
CA TYR A 65 -4.53 6.31 -2.60
C TYR A 65 -5.39 5.31 -1.81
N ALA A 66 -5.95 5.71 -0.66
CA ALA A 66 -6.65 4.82 0.25
C ALA A 66 -8.15 4.65 -0.08
N GLU A 67 -8.85 5.73 -0.39
CA GLU A 67 -10.30 5.77 -0.63
C GLU A 67 -10.78 4.78 -1.70
N PRO A 68 -10.07 4.56 -2.82
CA PRO A 68 -10.46 3.54 -3.79
C PRO A 68 -10.58 2.15 -3.16
N PHE A 69 -9.73 1.83 -2.18
CA PHE A 69 -9.77 0.54 -1.49
C PHE A 69 -10.82 0.51 -0.36
N PHE A 70 -10.96 1.60 0.39
CA PHE A 70 -11.98 1.72 1.44
C PHE A 70 -13.39 1.59 0.87
N LEU A 71 -13.72 2.39 -0.14
CA LEU A 71 -15.08 2.52 -0.64
C LEU A 71 -15.52 1.31 -1.48
N ASN A 72 -14.60 0.68 -2.22
CA ASN A 72 -14.95 -0.46 -3.06
C ASN A 72 -14.87 -1.80 -2.32
N PHE A 73 -13.97 -1.93 -1.32
CA PHE A 73 -13.64 -3.23 -0.74
C PHE A 73 -13.70 -3.28 0.78
N GLN A 74 -13.95 -2.17 1.48
CA GLN A 74 -13.82 -2.09 2.94
C GLN A 74 -12.44 -2.57 3.44
N ALA A 75 -11.41 -2.34 2.61
CA ALA A 75 -10.06 -2.82 2.89
C ALA A 75 -9.38 -2.02 4.00
N ASN A 76 -8.38 -2.62 4.66
CA ASN A 76 -7.48 -1.89 5.55
C ASN A 76 -6.26 -1.43 4.76
N CYS A 77 -5.90 -0.15 4.86
CA CYS A 77 -4.70 0.41 4.22
C CYS A 77 -3.66 0.77 5.29
N LYS A 78 -2.43 0.27 5.12
CA LYS A 78 -1.28 0.58 5.97
C LYS A 78 -0.22 1.27 5.12
N PHE A 79 0.17 2.47 5.53
CA PHE A 79 1.19 3.27 4.84
C PHE A 79 2.51 3.23 5.62
N ARG A 80 3.63 3.06 4.91
CA ARG A 80 4.98 3.09 5.48
C ARG A 80 5.86 3.97 4.61
N VAL A 81 6.57 4.92 5.23
CA VAL A 81 7.66 5.62 4.52
C VAL A 81 8.74 4.57 4.20
N VAL A 82 9.25 4.59 2.97
CA VAL A 82 10.33 3.69 2.58
C VAL A 82 11.63 4.46 2.41
N MET A 83 12.74 3.81 2.78
CA MET A 83 14.08 4.31 2.58
C MET A 83 14.77 3.45 1.52
N SER A 84 15.47 4.10 0.58
CA SER A 84 16.41 3.39 -0.29
C SER A 84 17.65 2.93 0.49
N ALA A 85 18.48 2.09 -0.13
CA ALA A 85 19.78 1.73 0.43
C ALA A 85 20.66 2.97 0.70
N GLN A 86 20.59 3.99 -0.17
CA GLN A 86 21.32 5.25 0.02
C GLN A 86 20.80 6.01 1.25
N ASN A 87 19.47 6.14 1.40
CA ASN A 87 18.89 6.81 2.56
C ASN A 87 19.28 6.11 3.88
N LEU A 88 19.40 4.79 3.87
CA LEU A 88 19.86 4.03 5.03
C LEU A 88 21.34 4.31 5.35
N GLN A 89 22.21 4.42 4.34
CA GLN A 89 23.61 4.79 4.53
C GLN A 89 23.75 6.20 5.11
N ASP A 90 22.91 7.13 4.65
CA ASP A 90 22.91 8.52 5.11
C ASP A 90 22.31 8.68 6.53
N ALA A 91 21.67 7.64 7.09
CA ALA A 91 21.00 7.69 8.38
C ALA A 91 21.96 7.75 9.59
N GLY A 92 23.26 7.48 9.39
CA GLY A 92 24.29 7.60 10.44
C GLY A 92 24.06 6.66 11.63
N LEU A 93 23.68 5.41 11.37
CA LEU A 93 23.30 4.43 12.39
C LEU A 93 24.40 4.19 13.44
N GLU A 94 25.67 4.21 13.05
CA GLU A 94 26.81 4.04 13.96
C GLU A 94 26.89 5.17 14.98
N GLU A 95 26.69 6.43 14.55
CA GLU A 95 26.70 7.59 15.43
C GLU A 95 25.47 7.61 16.33
N LEU A 96 24.29 7.26 15.79
CA LEU A 96 23.07 7.12 16.59
C LEU A 96 23.25 6.07 17.69
N GLY A 97 23.90 4.94 17.40
CA GLY A 97 24.15 3.89 18.37
C GLY A 97 25.02 4.33 19.56
N LYS A 98 25.99 5.22 19.33
CA LYS A 98 26.86 5.74 20.41
C LYS A 98 26.09 6.51 21.49
N ALA A 99 24.94 7.10 21.16
CA ALA A 99 24.12 7.82 22.13
C ALA A 99 23.44 6.88 23.17
N TRP A 100 23.48 5.56 22.95
CA TRP A 100 22.82 4.56 23.77
C TRP A 100 23.78 3.48 24.31
N ALA A 101 25.10 3.68 24.14
CA ALA A 101 26.14 2.78 24.64
C ALA A 101 26.56 3.13 26.08
#